data_AF-A0AAV2C249-F1
#
_entry.id   AF-A0AAV2C249-F1
#
_cell.length_a   1.000
_cell.length_b   1.000
_cell.length_c   1.000
_cell.angle_alpha   90.00
_cell.angle_beta   90.00
_cell.angle_gamma   90.00
#
_symmetry.space_group_name_H-M   'P 1'
#
loop_
_entity.id
_entity.type
_entity.pdbx_description
1 polymer ?
#
loop_
_entity_poly.entity_id
_entity_poly.type
_entity_poly.pdbx_seq_one_letter_code
_entity_poly.pdbx_strand_id
1 'polypeptide(L)'
;RIRNKLKELKALHEKNVTRPSLDDSVHEEKEIENVSQEITRMFHHCQKIIHQIRERSHGTTSQEYQVSQNVVSSLVSSLQELSSKFHSAQSEHLRQLRSREEKSQQFFNTTYVSKTNDNSMFDSLQDDTFTQSFLSAGDQQLMIESNTSMVEQREREIKQIVKSIAELNDIFKDLACMVADQGTVLDRIDYNLEQVQTQVSSGLQQLQKAQTYHKKNRKIVWILFLAACAVVLIIMLVIFKL
;
A
#
# COMPACT_ATOMS: atom_id res chain seq x y z
N ARG A 1 -0.91 2.96 -8.80
CA ARG A 1 -1.26 4.37 -8.57
C ARG A 1 -0.82 4.86 -7.18
N ILE A 2 -1.28 4.26 -6.07
CA ILE A 2 -0.87 4.63 -4.69
C ILE A 2 0.65 4.71 -4.54
N ARG A 3 1.42 3.71 -5.01
CA ARG A 3 2.90 3.76 -4.97
C ARG A 3 3.51 4.99 -5.62
N ASN A 4 2.95 5.47 -6.73
CA ASN A 4 3.50 6.64 -7.43
C ASN A 4 3.18 7.91 -6.65
N LYS A 5 1.95 8.04 -6.16
CA LYS A 5 1.53 9.15 -5.29
C LYS A 5 2.32 9.19 -3.97
N LEU A 6 2.68 8.03 -3.43
CA LEU A 6 3.53 7.95 -2.24
C LEU A 6 4.97 8.42 -2.51
N LYS A 7 5.53 8.12 -3.70
CA LYS A 7 6.83 8.66 -4.11
C LYS A 7 6.77 10.17 -4.30
N GLU A 8 5.72 10.67 -4.94
CA GLU A 8 5.44 12.10 -5.11
C GLU A 8 5.33 12.81 -3.76
N LEU A 9 4.56 12.26 -2.82
CA LEU A 9 4.44 12.77 -1.46
C LEU A 9 5.80 12.84 -0.75
N LYS A 10 6.62 11.79 -0.85
CA LYS A 10 7.94 11.77 -0.23
C LYS A 10 8.86 12.87 -0.80
N ALA A 11 8.83 13.07 -2.11
CA ALA A 11 9.58 14.14 -2.76
C ALA A 11 9.09 15.54 -2.32
N LEU A 12 7.78 15.73 -2.16
CA LEU A 12 7.20 16.97 -1.64
C LEU A 12 7.60 17.22 -0.17
N HIS A 13 7.57 16.20 0.69
CA HIS A 13 8.03 16.32 2.08
C HIS A 13 9.51 16.75 2.14
N GLU A 14 10.38 16.12 1.33
CA GLU A 14 11.81 16.44 1.28
C GLU A 14 12.05 17.88 0.77
N LYS A 15 11.30 18.30 -0.26
CA LYS A 15 11.34 19.68 -0.79
C LYS A 15 10.87 20.70 0.25
N ASN A 16 9.84 20.39 1.04
CA ASN A 16 9.31 21.29 2.07
C ASN A 16 10.32 21.49 3.23
N VAL A 17 10.96 20.39 3.65
CA VAL A 17 11.87 20.39 4.80
C VAL A 17 13.21 21.07 4.51
N THR A 18 13.68 21.02 3.27
CA THR A 18 14.99 21.57 2.87
C THR A 18 14.97 23.08 2.61
N ARG A 19 13.81 23.74 2.63
CA ARG A 19 13.68 25.15 2.25
C ARG A 19 13.85 26.13 3.42
N PRO A 20 14.42 27.34 3.15
CA PRO A 20 14.44 28.45 4.11
C PRO A 20 13.02 28.93 4.46
N SER A 21 12.81 29.36 5.71
CA SER A 21 11.50 29.73 6.29
C SER A 21 10.78 30.94 5.67
N LEU A 22 11.32 31.56 4.61
CA LEU A 22 10.92 32.90 4.12
C LEU A 22 10.18 32.90 2.77
N ASP A 23 9.85 31.73 2.21
CA ASP A 23 9.21 31.62 0.90
C ASP A 23 7.75 31.10 1.01
N ASP A 24 6.92 31.39 0.00
CA ASP A 24 5.46 31.15 -0.09
C ASP A 24 5.05 29.68 0.17
N SER A 25 5.07 29.27 1.44
CA SER A 25 4.81 27.91 1.95
C SER A 25 3.39 27.37 1.71
N VAL A 26 2.43 28.26 1.43
CA VAL A 26 1.00 27.90 1.33
C VAL A 26 0.72 26.98 0.14
N HIS A 27 1.45 27.13 -0.97
CA HIS A 27 1.19 26.32 -2.17
C HIS A 27 1.66 24.89 -2.00
N GLU A 28 2.90 24.66 -1.59
CA GLU A 28 3.43 23.31 -1.38
C GLU A 28 2.75 22.59 -0.21
N GLU A 29 2.41 23.27 0.88
CA GLU A 29 1.64 22.67 1.99
C GLU A 29 0.27 22.18 1.51
N LYS A 30 -0.40 22.97 0.66
CA LYS A 30 -1.67 22.58 0.04
C LYS A 30 -1.52 21.43 -0.94
N GLU A 31 -0.41 21.35 -1.67
CA GLU A 31 -0.09 20.20 -2.52
C GLU A 31 0.11 18.93 -1.69
N ILE A 32 0.89 18.99 -0.61
CA ILE A 32 1.09 17.87 0.33
C ILE A 32 -0.25 17.41 0.90
N GLU A 33 -1.10 18.35 1.34
CA GLU A 33 -2.43 18.05 1.83
C GLU A 33 -3.27 17.33 0.76
N ASN A 34 -3.31 17.87 -0.47
CA ASN A 34 -4.13 17.30 -1.54
C ASN A 34 -3.67 15.88 -1.92
N VAL A 35 -2.35 15.66 -2.03
CA VAL A 35 -1.78 14.33 -2.31
C VAL A 35 -2.06 13.36 -1.15
N SER A 36 -1.93 13.81 0.10
CA SER A 36 -2.25 13.00 1.28
C SER A 36 -3.73 12.60 1.33
N GLN A 37 -4.63 13.53 1.03
CA GLN A 37 -6.07 13.26 0.92
C GLN A 37 -6.37 12.30 -0.25
N GLU A 38 -5.73 12.47 -1.41
CA GLU A 38 -5.91 11.54 -2.55
C GLU A 38 -5.47 10.13 -2.19
N ILE A 39 -4.31 9.99 -1.53
CA ILE A 39 -3.81 8.70 -1.04
C ILE A 39 -4.81 8.05 -0.09
N THR A 40 -5.32 8.83 0.87
CA THR A 40 -6.28 8.33 1.86
C THR A 40 -7.60 7.90 1.21
N ARG A 41 -8.11 8.65 0.22
CA ARG A 41 -9.28 8.25 -0.58
C ARG A 41 -9.03 6.96 -1.35
N MET A 42 -7.83 6.79 -1.92
CA MET A 42 -7.47 5.55 -2.62
C MET A 42 -7.42 4.35 -1.67
N PHE A 43 -6.90 4.51 -0.44
CA PHE A 43 -6.92 3.44 0.56
C PHE A 43 -8.34 2.98 0.88
N HIS A 44 -9.26 3.91 1.18
CA HIS A 44 -10.67 3.61 1.43
C HIS A 44 -11.34 2.95 0.22
N HIS A 45 -11.03 3.41 -0.99
CA HIS A 45 -11.57 2.80 -2.21
C HIS A 45 -11.10 1.35 -2.38
N CYS A 46 -9.81 1.08 -2.18
CA CYS A 46 -9.26 -0.27 -2.20
C CYS A 46 -9.91 -1.15 -1.13
N GLN A 47 -10.05 -0.65 0.10
CA GLN A 47 -10.72 -1.36 1.19
C GLN A 47 -12.17 -1.72 0.81
N LYS A 48 -12.93 -0.78 0.24
CA LYS A 48 -14.30 -1.04 -0.22
C LYS A 48 -14.36 -2.13 -1.29
N ILE A 49 -13.46 -2.10 -2.27
CA ILE A 49 -13.39 -3.14 -3.31
C ILE A 49 -13.06 -4.50 -2.69
N ILE A 50 -12.13 -4.55 -1.74
CA ILE A 50 -11.77 -5.79 -1.05
C ILE A 50 -12.98 -6.40 -0.33
N HIS A 51 -13.75 -5.57 0.41
CA HIS A 51 -14.99 -6.01 1.07
C HIS A 51 -16.02 -6.51 0.05
N GLN A 52 -16.22 -5.79 -1.06
CA GLN A 52 -17.14 -6.21 -2.12
C GLN A 52 -16.76 -7.56 -2.76
N ILE A 53 -15.46 -7.81 -2.99
CA ILE A 53 -14.98 -9.09 -3.51
C ILE A 53 -15.26 -10.21 -2.49
N ARG A 54 -15.02 -9.95 -1.21
CA ARG A 54 -15.31 -10.91 -0.13
C ARG A 54 -16.80 -11.23 -0.07
N GLU A 55 -17.66 -10.22 0.00
CA GLU A 55 -19.12 -10.40 0.05
C GLU A 55 -19.65 -11.21 -1.14
N ARG A 56 -19.20 -10.87 -2.36
CA ARG A 56 -19.62 -11.57 -3.58
C ARG A 56 -19.13 -13.01 -3.67
N SER A 57 -18.03 -13.34 -2.98
CA SER A 57 -17.47 -14.69 -2.99
C SER A 57 -18.33 -15.69 -2.20
N HIS A 58 -19.11 -15.27 -1.21
CA HIS A 58 -19.84 -16.17 -0.30
C HIS A 58 -20.93 -17.05 -0.94
N GLY A 59 -21.25 -16.85 -2.22
CA GLY A 59 -22.24 -17.66 -2.97
C GLY A 59 -21.69 -18.38 -4.20
N THR A 60 -20.37 -18.41 -4.41
CA THR A 60 -19.75 -19.01 -5.61
C THR A 60 -19.40 -20.48 -5.39
N THR A 61 -18.97 -21.15 -6.46
CA THR A 61 -18.46 -22.53 -6.33
C THR A 61 -17.23 -22.58 -5.41
N SER A 62 -17.01 -23.72 -4.74
CA SER A 62 -15.90 -23.90 -3.78
C SER A 62 -14.53 -23.48 -4.33
N GLN A 63 -14.28 -23.73 -5.62
CA GLN A 63 -13.05 -23.32 -6.30
C GLN A 63 -12.96 -21.80 -6.52
N GLU A 64 -14.05 -21.17 -6.98
CA GLU A 64 -14.12 -19.71 -7.17
C GLU A 64 -14.00 -18.96 -5.84
N TYR A 65 -14.54 -19.53 -4.76
CA TYR A 65 -14.41 -18.99 -3.41
C TYR A 65 -12.94 -18.98 -2.94
N GLN A 66 -12.23 -20.09 -3.13
CA GLN A 66 -10.81 -20.21 -2.77
C GLN A 66 -9.92 -19.24 -3.56
N VAL A 67 -10.14 -19.13 -4.88
CA VAL A 67 -9.43 -18.16 -5.71
C VAL A 67 -9.71 -16.73 -5.24
N SER A 68 -10.96 -16.40 -4.96
CA SER A 68 -11.34 -15.06 -4.46
C SER A 68 -10.67 -14.73 -3.13
N GLN A 69 -10.60 -15.71 -2.22
CA GLN A 69 -9.89 -15.55 -0.95
C GLN A 69 -8.38 -15.34 -1.13
N ASN A 70 -7.73 -16.06 -2.04
CA ASN A 70 -6.31 -15.87 -2.33
C ASN A 70 -6.01 -14.46 -2.88
N VAL A 71 -6.87 -13.98 -3.79
CA VAL A 71 -6.78 -12.62 -4.33
C VAL A 71 -6.96 -11.58 -3.22
N VAL A 72 -7.99 -11.74 -2.37
CA VAL A 72 -8.23 -10.84 -1.23
C VAL A 72 -7.02 -10.81 -0.30
N SER A 73 -6.46 -11.96 0.07
CA SER A 73 -5.27 -12.04 0.93
C SER A 73 -4.06 -11.29 0.35
N SER A 74 -3.77 -11.49 -0.94
CA SER A 74 -2.68 -10.79 -1.63
C SER A 74 -2.90 -9.27 -1.69
N LEU A 75 -4.14 -8.84 -1.95
CA LEU A 75 -4.51 -7.43 -1.99
C LEU A 75 -4.40 -6.79 -0.60
N VAL A 76 -4.89 -7.45 0.45
CA VAL A 76 -4.81 -6.96 1.84
C VAL A 76 -3.35 -6.83 2.27
N SER A 77 -2.51 -7.84 1.98
CA SER A 77 -1.07 -7.80 2.29
C SER A 77 -0.37 -6.63 1.59
N SER A 78 -0.68 -6.43 0.30
CA SER A 78 -0.16 -5.28 -0.48
C SER A 78 -0.65 -3.94 0.09
N LEU A 79 -1.91 -3.87 0.53
CA LEU A 79 -2.50 -2.64 1.08
C LEU A 79 -1.91 -2.31 2.47
N GLN A 80 -1.66 -3.32 3.29
CA GLN A 80 -0.96 -3.19 4.58
C GLN A 80 0.47 -2.67 4.38
N GLU A 81 1.22 -3.22 3.42
CA GLU A 81 2.57 -2.75 3.11
C GLU A 81 2.56 -1.27 2.68
N LEU A 82 1.63 -0.88 1.80
CA LEU A 82 1.50 0.51 1.35
C LEU A 82 1.07 1.45 2.48
N SER A 83 0.13 1.01 3.32
CA SER A 83 -0.35 1.76 4.48
C SER A 83 0.80 2.01 5.47
N SER A 84 1.61 0.99 5.75
CA SER A 84 2.80 1.12 6.61
C SER A 84 3.82 2.11 6.05
N LYS A 85 4.09 2.09 4.74
CA LYS A 85 4.99 3.07 4.10
C LYS A 85 4.44 4.49 4.17
N PHE A 86 3.14 4.67 3.97
CA PHE A 86 2.50 5.98 4.07
C PHE A 86 2.48 6.53 5.51
N HIS A 87 2.15 5.67 6.49
CA HIS A 87 2.25 6.00 7.91
C HIS A 87 3.66 6.43 8.31
N SER A 88 4.68 5.68 7.85
CA SER A 88 6.08 5.99 8.11
C SER A 88 6.48 7.34 7.50
N ALA A 89 6.09 7.60 6.25
CA ALA A 89 6.37 8.87 5.58
C ALA A 89 5.72 10.07 6.27
N GLN A 90 4.48 9.94 6.76
CA GLN A 90 3.81 11.01 7.51
C GLN A 90 4.39 11.21 8.92
N SER A 91 4.71 10.12 9.62
CA SER A 91 5.36 10.19 10.94
C SER A 91 6.74 10.85 10.87
N GLU A 92 7.50 10.53 9.82
CA GLU A 92 8.80 11.15 9.53
C GLU A 92 8.64 12.65 9.27
N HIS A 93 7.69 13.06 8.42
CA HIS A 93 7.41 14.46 8.13
C HIS A 93 6.98 15.23 9.40
N LEU A 94 6.07 14.68 10.20
CA LEU A 94 5.64 15.27 11.47
C LEU A 94 6.81 15.46 12.44
N ARG A 95 7.71 14.47 12.54
CA ARG A 95 8.91 14.56 13.38
C ARG A 95 9.86 15.65 12.90
N GLN A 96 10.04 15.79 11.59
CA GLN A 96 10.87 16.83 10.99
C GLN A 96 10.29 18.23 11.22
N LEU A 97 8.97 18.39 11.06
CA LEU A 97 8.26 19.65 11.36
C LEU A 97 8.44 20.06 12.82
N ARG A 98 8.23 19.15 13.78
CA ARG A 98 8.42 19.43 15.22
C ARG A 98 9.86 19.79 15.56
N SER A 99 10.85 19.06 15.01
CA SER A 99 12.26 19.36 15.27
C SER A 99 12.67 20.75 14.75
N ARG A 100 12.09 21.20 13.63
CA ARG A 100 12.29 22.56 13.12
C ARG A 100 11.65 23.60 14.02
N GLU A 101 10.47 23.31 14.55
CA GLU A 101 9.78 24.16 15.51
C GLU A 101 10.58 24.34 16.80
N GLU A 102 11.06 23.26 17.41
CA GLU A 102 11.87 23.31 18.63
C GLU A 102 13.11 24.20 18.45
N LYS A 103 13.80 24.07 17.31
CA LYS A 103 14.97 24.91 16.97
C LYS A 103 14.59 26.37 16.76
N SER A 104 13.46 26.63 16.09
CA SER A 104 12.94 27.99 15.88
C SER A 104 12.56 28.64 17.21
N GLN A 105 11.80 27.94 18.06
CA GLN A 105 11.38 28.44 19.38
C GLN A 105 12.58 28.71 20.28
N GLN A 106 13.62 27.88 20.26
CA GLN A 106 14.83 28.09 21.07
C GLN A 106 15.60 29.36 20.65
N PHE A 107 15.66 29.66 19.35
CA PHE A 107 16.26 30.89 18.83
C PHE A 107 15.46 32.14 19.23
N PHE A 108 14.13 32.09 19.09
CA PHE A 108 13.26 33.19 19.50
C PHE A 108 13.27 33.38 21.01
N ASN A 109 13.10 32.33 21.82
CA ASN A 109 13.08 32.45 23.28
C ASN A 109 14.42 32.95 23.85
N THR A 110 15.55 32.52 23.28
CA THR A 110 16.89 33.06 23.64
C THR A 110 17.00 34.55 23.34
N THR A 111 16.48 35.00 22.19
CA THR A 111 16.53 36.41 21.77
C THR A 111 15.61 37.30 22.62
N TYR A 112 14.47 36.78 23.09
CA TYR A 112 13.51 37.53 23.89
C TYR A 112 13.80 37.50 25.40
N VAL A 113 14.29 36.39 25.96
CA VAL A 113 14.61 36.27 27.40
C VAL A 113 15.87 37.06 27.77
N SER A 114 16.84 37.24 26.85
CA SER A 114 17.97 38.15 27.09
C SER A 114 17.56 39.62 27.23
N LYS A 115 16.36 40.03 26.76
CA LYS A 115 15.88 41.41 26.90
C LYS A 115 15.08 41.69 28.17
N THR A 116 14.53 40.67 28.84
CA THR A 116 13.67 40.88 30.02
C THR A 116 14.37 40.69 31.35
N ASN A 117 15.57 40.10 31.36
CA ASN A 117 16.30 39.82 32.60
C ASN A 117 17.54 40.71 32.82
N ASP A 118 17.69 41.79 32.05
CA ASP A 118 18.82 42.70 32.24
C ASP A 118 18.53 43.73 33.35
N ASN A 119 18.54 43.22 34.58
CA ASN A 119 18.86 43.98 35.78
C ASN A 119 20.13 43.42 36.47
N SER A 120 20.89 42.57 35.78
CA SER A 120 22.19 42.08 36.27
C SER A 120 23.00 41.47 35.12
N MET A 121 23.85 42.26 34.47
CA MET A 121 25.30 42.07 34.53
C MET A 121 25.98 43.18 33.72
N PHE A 122 26.27 44.28 34.40
CA PHE A 122 27.40 45.13 34.01
C PHE A 122 28.67 44.27 34.00
N ASP A 123 29.48 44.46 32.96
CA ASP A 123 30.85 43.97 32.79
C ASP A 123 31.01 42.69 31.96
N SER A 124 30.97 42.81 30.62
CA SER A 124 32.12 42.44 29.77
C SER A 124 31.90 42.75 28.27
N LEU A 125 32.83 43.56 27.74
CA LEU A 125 33.35 43.51 26.37
C LEU A 125 32.42 43.93 25.19
N GLN A 126 32.28 45.24 25.01
CA GLN A 126 32.62 45.97 23.78
C GLN A 126 32.45 45.21 22.42
N ASP A 127 31.23 45.02 21.92
CA ASP A 127 30.92 45.01 20.47
C ASP A 127 29.40 45.12 20.12
N ASP A 128 28.57 45.75 20.96
CA ASP A 128 27.10 45.75 20.80
C ASP A 128 26.54 47.06 20.21
N THR A 129 27.26 47.70 19.27
CA THR A 129 26.75 48.92 18.61
C THR A 129 25.95 48.62 17.33
N PHE A 130 25.97 47.38 16.83
CA PHE A 130 25.30 47.03 15.56
C PHE A 130 23.88 46.48 15.73
N THR A 131 23.51 45.98 16.92
CA THR A 131 22.21 45.33 17.19
C THR A 131 21.12 46.30 17.67
N GLN A 132 21.50 47.49 18.13
CA GLN A 132 20.59 48.40 18.84
C GLN A 132 19.71 49.28 17.91
N SER A 133 19.93 49.29 16.58
CA SER A 133 19.26 50.24 15.69
C SER A 133 18.21 49.65 14.72
N PHE A 134 17.86 48.36 14.79
CA PHE A 134 17.04 47.73 13.73
C PHE A 134 15.58 47.40 14.06
N LEU A 135 15.13 47.46 15.32
CA LEU A 135 13.76 47.02 15.65
C LEU A 135 12.98 48.13 16.37
N SER A 136 12.20 48.89 15.61
CA SER A 136 11.20 49.81 16.17
C SER A 136 10.04 49.02 16.78
N ALA A 137 9.36 49.57 17.80
CA ALA A 137 8.21 48.91 18.45
C ALA A 137 7.07 48.51 17.46
N GLY A 138 6.98 49.16 16.30
CA GLY A 138 6.08 48.75 15.20
C GLY A 138 6.50 47.46 14.49
N ASP A 139 7.80 47.22 14.30
CA ASP A 139 8.33 45.98 13.73
C ASP A 139 8.15 44.80 14.71
N GLN A 140 8.18 45.09 16.01
CA GLN A 140 7.94 44.10 17.06
C GLN A 140 6.49 43.60 17.05
N GLN A 141 5.50 44.49 16.85
CA GLN A 141 4.09 44.12 16.72
C GLN A 141 3.83 43.28 15.44
N LEU A 142 4.40 43.70 14.31
CA LEU A 142 4.30 42.99 13.03
C LEU A 142 4.97 41.60 13.06
N MET A 143 6.08 41.46 13.79
CA MET A 143 6.74 40.17 14.04
C MET A 143 5.89 39.24 14.91
N ILE A 144 5.18 39.75 15.92
CA ILE A 144 4.29 38.94 16.78
C ILE A 144 3.07 38.47 15.99
N GLU A 145 2.49 39.35 15.16
CA GLU A 145 1.30 39.04 14.34
C GLU A 145 1.64 38.08 13.19
N SER A 146 2.79 38.25 12.53
CA SER A 146 3.28 37.29 11.52
C SER A 146 3.63 35.93 12.14
N ASN A 147 4.21 35.91 13.34
CA ASN A 147 4.49 34.67 14.06
C ASN A 147 3.19 33.94 14.44
N THR A 148 2.17 34.67 14.90
CA THR A 148 0.87 34.07 15.25
C THR A 148 0.19 33.41 14.04
N SER A 149 0.14 34.09 12.90
CA SER A 149 -0.46 33.53 11.66
C SER A 149 0.32 32.32 11.12
N MET A 150 1.65 32.33 11.22
CA MET A 150 2.49 31.17 10.87
C MET A 150 2.27 29.98 11.80
N VAL A 151 2.11 30.21 13.11
CA VAL A 151 1.82 29.16 14.09
C VAL A 151 0.47 28.51 13.79
N GLU A 152 -0.58 29.30 13.54
CA GLU A 152 -1.91 28.77 13.20
C GLU A 152 -1.91 27.92 11.92
N GLN A 153 -1.16 28.32 10.89
CA GLN A 153 -1.04 27.54 9.65
C GLN A 153 -0.37 26.18 9.90
N ARG A 154 0.67 26.16 10.72
CA ARG A 154 1.36 24.92 11.09
C ARG A 154 0.51 24.01 11.98
N GLU A 155 -0.26 24.57 12.92
CA GLU A 155 -1.19 23.77 13.72
C GLU A 155 -2.23 23.07 12.84
N ARG A 156 -2.72 23.74 11.80
CA ARG A 156 -3.62 23.13 10.80
C ARG A 156 -2.94 21.98 10.06
N GLU A 157 -1.70 22.17 9.61
CA GLU A 157 -0.92 21.13 8.92
C GLU A 157 -0.70 19.89 9.82
N ILE A 158 -0.23 20.10 11.05
CA ILE A 158 -0.02 19.01 12.02
C ILE A 158 -1.34 18.27 12.29
N LYS A 159 -2.43 19.01 12.48
CA LYS A 159 -3.75 18.43 12.72
C LYS A 159 -4.20 17.55 11.54
N GLN A 160 -3.92 17.98 10.32
CA GLN A 160 -4.25 17.22 9.11
C GLN A 160 -3.40 15.94 8.97
N ILE A 161 -2.11 16.01 9.28
CA ILE A 161 -1.22 14.84 9.33
C ILE A 161 -1.72 13.84 10.37
N VAL A 162 -2.01 14.29 11.59
CA VAL A 162 -2.53 13.45 12.68
C VAL A 162 -3.86 12.82 12.28
N LYS A 163 -4.76 13.57 11.64
CA LYS A 163 -6.03 13.05 11.13
C LYS A 163 -5.81 11.94 10.11
N SER A 164 -4.93 12.13 9.14
CA SER A 164 -4.63 11.11 8.13
C SER A 164 -4.00 9.85 8.74
N ILE A 165 -3.13 10.00 9.75
CA ILE A 165 -2.58 8.88 10.52
C ILE A 165 -3.68 8.13 11.29
N ALA A 166 -4.62 8.85 11.90
CA ALA A 166 -5.75 8.24 12.60
C ALA A 166 -6.66 7.45 11.65
N GLU A 167 -7.01 8.04 10.50
CA GLU A 167 -7.80 7.37 9.45
C GLU A 167 -7.11 6.10 8.94
N LEU A 168 -5.79 6.12 8.75
CA LEU A 168 -5.04 4.91 8.39
C LEU A 168 -5.08 3.82 9.46
N ASN A 169 -5.11 4.20 10.75
CA ASN A 169 -5.15 3.25 11.85
C ASN A 169 -6.43 2.41 11.80
N ASP A 170 -7.55 3.05 11.47
CA ASP A 170 -8.85 2.38 11.32
C ASP A 170 -8.84 1.41 10.14
N ILE A 171 -8.29 1.84 8.99
CA ILE A 171 -8.08 0.96 7.83
C ILE A 171 -7.17 -0.21 8.20
N PHE A 172 -6.09 0.03 8.95
CA PHE A 172 -5.12 -0.98 9.32
C PHE A 172 -5.70 -2.05 10.25
N LYS A 173 -6.53 -1.64 11.22
CA LYS A 173 -7.25 -2.56 12.12
C LYS A 173 -8.22 -3.45 11.33
N ASP A 174 -8.98 -2.86 10.41
CA ASP A 174 -9.91 -3.61 9.56
C ASP A 174 -9.17 -4.61 8.66
N LEU A 175 -8.05 -4.19 8.05
CA LEU A 175 -7.19 -5.08 7.26
C LEU A 175 -6.58 -6.20 8.12
N ALA A 176 -6.13 -5.91 9.33
CA ALA A 176 -5.59 -6.91 10.25
C ALA A 176 -6.65 -7.95 10.64
N CYS A 177 -7.89 -7.52 10.87
CA CYS A 177 -9.03 -8.40 11.09
C CYS A 177 -9.28 -9.32 9.89
N MET A 178 -9.28 -8.76 8.67
CA MET A 178 -9.44 -9.54 7.43
C MET A 178 -8.33 -10.58 7.21
N VAL A 179 -7.10 -10.33 7.65
CA VAL A 179 -6.01 -11.33 7.60
C VAL A 179 -6.20 -12.40 8.67
N ALA A 180 -6.59 -12.01 9.90
CA ALA A 180 -6.81 -12.94 11.00
C ALA A 180 -7.96 -13.93 10.72
N ASP A 181 -9.09 -13.43 10.19
CA ASP A 181 -10.25 -14.24 9.78
C ASP A 181 -9.93 -15.27 8.69
N GLN A 182 -8.91 -14.99 7.89
CA GLN A 182 -8.51 -15.87 6.79
C GLN A 182 -7.59 -17.02 7.27
N GLY A 183 -7.02 -16.97 8.48
CA GLY A 183 -5.96 -17.88 8.87
C GLY A 183 -4.62 -17.49 8.23
N THR A 184 -3.51 -18.06 8.72
CA THR A 184 -2.16 -17.70 8.25
C THR A 184 -2.04 -17.96 6.74
N VAL A 185 -1.56 -16.96 6.00
CA VAL A 185 -1.33 -17.02 4.54
C VAL A 185 -0.56 -18.27 4.12
N LEU A 186 0.31 -18.78 5.00
CA LEU A 186 1.10 -19.99 4.80
C LEU A 186 0.23 -21.27 4.67
N ASP A 187 -0.74 -21.44 5.57
CA ASP A 187 -1.61 -22.64 5.64
C ASP A 187 -2.41 -22.82 4.34
N ARG A 188 -2.72 -21.70 3.69
CA ARG A 188 -3.45 -21.67 2.41
C ARG A 188 -2.55 -21.94 1.22
N ILE A 189 -1.28 -21.52 1.23
CA ILE A 189 -0.35 -21.86 0.15
C ILE A 189 -0.14 -23.36 0.15
N ASP A 190 0.09 -23.96 1.33
CA ASP A 190 0.25 -25.40 1.47
C ASP A 190 -0.99 -26.15 1.00
N TYR A 191 -2.19 -25.70 1.39
CA TYR A 191 -3.46 -26.29 0.92
C TYR A 191 -3.67 -26.17 -0.60
N ASN A 192 -3.41 -25.01 -1.20
CA ASN A 192 -3.55 -24.83 -2.65
C ASN A 192 -2.51 -25.66 -3.42
N LEU A 193 -1.29 -25.79 -2.89
CA LEU A 193 -0.21 -26.57 -3.49
C LEU A 193 -0.51 -28.07 -3.40
N GLU A 194 -1.08 -28.53 -2.27
CA GLU A 194 -1.59 -29.89 -2.09
C GLU A 194 -2.73 -30.21 -3.08
N GLN A 195 -3.66 -29.26 -3.30
CA GLN A 195 -4.72 -29.43 -4.30
C GLN A 195 -4.18 -29.51 -5.72
N VAL A 196 -3.25 -28.63 -6.10
CA VAL A 196 -2.59 -28.69 -7.42
C VAL A 196 -1.86 -30.02 -7.60
N GLN A 197 -1.13 -30.47 -6.58
CA GLN A 197 -0.46 -31.77 -6.58
C GLN A 197 -1.46 -32.93 -6.78
N THR A 198 -2.60 -32.89 -6.09
CA THR A 198 -3.65 -33.90 -6.19
C THR A 198 -4.28 -33.92 -7.58
N GLN A 199 -4.54 -32.76 -8.17
CA GLN A 199 -5.12 -32.64 -9.51
C GLN A 199 -4.14 -33.08 -10.61
N VAL A 200 -2.85 -32.72 -10.49
CA VAL A 200 -1.80 -33.18 -11.42
C VAL A 200 -1.64 -34.70 -11.34
N SER A 201 -1.60 -35.26 -10.13
CA SER A 201 -1.53 -36.71 -9.91
C SER A 201 -2.73 -37.44 -10.53
N SER A 202 -3.94 -36.92 -10.32
CA SER A 202 -5.17 -37.46 -10.90
C SER A 202 -5.18 -37.37 -12.42
N GLY A 203 -4.74 -36.25 -12.99
CA GLY A 203 -4.58 -36.07 -14.43
C GLY A 203 -3.55 -37.04 -15.04
N LEU A 204 -2.45 -37.28 -14.35
CA LEU A 204 -1.42 -38.23 -14.76
C LEU A 204 -1.95 -39.67 -14.75
N GLN A 205 -2.75 -40.05 -13.74
CA GLN A 205 -3.44 -41.35 -13.74
C GLN A 205 -4.43 -41.49 -14.91
N GLN A 206 -5.18 -40.44 -15.24
CA GLN A 206 -6.09 -40.45 -16.39
C GLN A 206 -5.34 -40.61 -17.71
N LEU A 207 -4.21 -39.90 -17.90
CA LEU A 207 -3.34 -40.06 -19.06
C LEU A 207 -2.76 -41.48 -19.16
N GLN A 208 -2.32 -42.05 -18.04
CA GLN A 208 -1.77 -43.40 -18.01
C GLN A 208 -2.82 -44.47 -18.31
N LYS A 209 -4.05 -44.29 -17.81
CA LYS A 209 -5.21 -45.12 -18.19
C LYS A 209 -5.48 -45.00 -19.69
N ALA A 210 -5.56 -43.78 -20.23
CA ALA A 210 -5.78 -43.55 -21.66
C ALA A 210 -4.71 -44.22 -22.53
N GLN A 211 -3.43 -44.09 -22.18
CA GLN A 211 -2.33 -44.76 -22.88
C GLN A 211 -2.47 -46.30 -22.83
N THR A 212 -2.89 -46.84 -21.70
CA THR A 212 -3.13 -48.29 -21.53
C THR A 212 -4.30 -48.77 -22.40
N TYR A 213 -5.40 -48.02 -22.43
CA TYR A 213 -6.53 -48.28 -23.35
C TYR A 213 -6.09 -48.22 -24.82
N HIS A 214 -5.34 -47.19 -25.24
CA HIS A 214 -4.82 -47.08 -26.60
C HIS A 214 -3.92 -48.27 -26.97
N LYS A 215 -3.03 -48.71 -26.07
CA LYS A 215 -2.14 -49.85 -26.32
C LYS A 215 -2.90 -51.18 -26.43
N LYS A 216 -3.94 -51.38 -25.61
CA LYS A 216 -4.80 -52.58 -25.64
C LYS A 216 -5.67 -52.62 -26.90
N ASN A 217 -6.22 -51.48 -27.31
CA ASN A 217 -7.12 -51.39 -28.46
C ASN A 217 -6.41 -51.59 -29.81
N ARG A 218 -5.09 -51.35 -29.91
CA ARG A 218 -4.31 -51.67 -31.13
C ARG A 218 -4.49 -53.12 -31.58
N LYS A 219 -4.49 -54.08 -30.65
CA LYS A 219 -4.67 -55.50 -30.99
C LYS A 219 -6.11 -55.81 -31.44
N ILE A 220 -7.10 -55.14 -30.84
CA ILE A 220 -8.51 -55.27 -31.22
C ILE A 220 -8.75 -54.75 -32.64
N VAL A 221 -8.11 -53.64 -33.04
CA VAL A 221 -8.21 -53.12 -34.41
C VAL A 221 -7.70 -54.13 -35.44
N TRP A 222 -6.58 -54.81 -35.17
CA TRP A 222 -6.05 -55.86 -36.05
C TRP A 222 -6.95 -57.09 -36.13
N ILE A 223 -7.56 -57.50 -35.00
CA ILE A 223 -8.51 -58.64 -34.98
C ILE A 223 -9.78 -58.29 -35.77
N LEU A 224 -10.32 -57.08 -35.60
CA LEU A 224 -11.48 -56.59 -36.36
C LEU A 224 -11.19 -56.53 -37.86
N PHE A 225 -10.01 -56.04 -38.25
CA PHE A 225 -9.57 -56.02 -39.64
C PHE A 225 -9.49 -57.43 -40.24
N LEU A 226 -8.87 -58.38 -39.53
CA LEU A 226 -8.75 -59.77 -39.98
C LEU A 226 -10.14 -60.43 -40.13
N ALA A 227 -11.03 -60.22 -39.17
CA ALA A 227 -12.40 -60.73 -39.23
C ALA A 227 -13.18 -60.17 -40.42
N ALA A 228 -13.04 -58.87 -40.71
CA ALA A 228 -13.65 -58.25 -41.88
C ALA A 228 -13.13 -58.85 -43.20
N CYS A 229 -11.80 -59.05 -43.33
CA CYS A 229 -11.22 -59.72 -44.49
C CYS A 229 -11.75 -61.15 -44.68
N ALA A 230 -11.88 -61.92 -43.60
CA ALA A 230 -12.41 -63.28 -43.66
C ALA A 230 -13.86 -63.31 -44.16
N VAL A 231 -14.71 -62.40 -43.70
CA VAL A 231 -16.11 -62.27 -44.17
C VAL A 231 -16.14 -61.93 -45.66
N VAL A 232 -15.32 -60.98 -46.13
CA VAL A 232 -15.22 -60.63 -47.55
C VAL A 232 -14.80 -61.82 -48.41
N LEU A 233 -13.82 -62.61 -47.95
CA LEU A 233 -13.38 -63.82 -48.66
C LEU A 233 -14.47 -64.89 -48.74
N ILE A 234 -15.24 -65.08 -47.68
CA ILE A 234 -16.38 -66.02 -47.66
C ILE A 234 -17.43 -65.57 -48.68
N ILE A 235 -17.78 -64.28 -48.71
CA ILE A 235 -18.73 -63.72 -49.67
C ILE A 235 -18.24 -63.95 -51.11
N MET A 236 -16.96 -63.67 -51.39
CA MET A 236 -16.36 -63.91 -52.71
C MET A 236 -16.41 -65.39 -53.12
N LEU A 237 -16.15 -66.31 -52.18
CA LEU A 237 -16.23 -67.75 -52.46
C LEU A 237 -17.65 -68.20 -52.79
N VAL A 238 -18.66 -67.68 -52.08
CA VAL A 238 -20.06 -68.01 -52.37
C VAL A 238 -20.43 -67.49 -53.76
N ILE A 239 -20.07 -66.27 -54.12
CA ILE A 239 -20.37 -65.69 -55.43
C ILE A 239 -19.65 -66.43 -56.57
N PHE A 240 -18.39 -66.85 -56.38
CA PHE A 240 -17.62 -67.51 -57.43
C PHE A 240 -17.96 -69.00 -57.61
N LYS A 241 -18.45 -69.66 -56.55
CA LYS A 241 -18.79 -71.08 -56.56
C LYS A 241 -20.27 -71.34 -56.89
N LEU A 242 -21.10 -70.31 -56.83
CA LEU A 242 -22.47 -70.29 -57.33
C LEU A 242 -22.46 -69.96 -58.83
#